data_AF-A0A9P7A8R6-F1
#
_entry.id   AF-A0A9P7A8R6-F1
#
_cell.length_a   1.000
_cell.length_b   1.000
_cell.length_c   1.000
_cell.angle_alpha   90.00
_cell.angle_beta   90.00
_cell.angle_gamma   90.00
#
_symmetry.space_group_name_H-M   'P 1'
#
loop_
_entity.id
_entity.type
_entity.pdbx_description
1 polymer ?
#
loop_
_entity_poly.entity_id
_entity_poly.type
_entity_poly.pdbx_seq_one_letter_code
_entity_poly.pdbx_strand_id
1 'polypeptide(L)'
;MINKDFESKSFNRLERVRGYTKVNKRIDMRAGRITDQNSFLVGNLFVTILCMARILSIAILRSTGLFLNDVSRASINITTMKASPTTAKISGQLLTVVPTRPSTNPQVPTSFLWDGGYVKTQSPIPGTSGSTEHVIIVNVPGFLMEPINPEPTFIRLGHDVNSDHFLEINGGQTTWQVPHDALVAACELLWAKALEAKLPLKSIACVNPSDANSFPYQLSDGTSAVISVKASNLLAASEGKRITICPLCEAKVPNMRSHIGQHILCALSNTPENVSLKEPVGSVLPCGFCGRSGLPECSITIKVPANGPPVWETKCIYQHTFKYGFAETGSKNKPCRNVPLKCALCHPTLPPEPGKSTCRTPVVSVDAVWRYNMVDHILNGHEEYSVPGHRVSGVALLAVVWENIRLTDLEQTAARIQKEHWQVGQEGDKENVPSSGSRTRKRPGLESAASLPSKRPHTSVQPLQFARTLIA
;
A
#
# COMPACT_ATOMS: atom_id res chain seq x y z
N MET A 1 42.62 -5.52 -15.90
CA MET A 1 42.77 -4.34 -15.02
C MET A 1 41.58 -4.33 -14.07
N ILE A 2 41.74 -4.89 -12.86
CA ILE A 2 40.68 -5.00 -11.85
C ILE A 2 40.58 -3.65 -11.15
N ASN A 3 39.36 -3.15 -10.94
CA ASN A 3 39.07 -1.86 -10.31
C ASN A 3 39.87 -1.73 -9.00
N LYS A 4 40.59 -0.62 -8.79
CA LYS A 4 41.40 -0.37 -7.58
C LYS A 4 40.56 -0.40 -6.30
N ASP A 5 39.24 -0.30 -6.43
CA ASP A 5 38.28 -0.32 -5.33
C ASP A 5 37.58 -1.69 -5.15
N PHE A 6 38.09 -2.77 -5.75
CA PHE A 6 37.51 -4.11 -5.57
C PHE A 6 37.94 -4.72 -4.23
N GLU A 7 37.08 -4.62 -3.23
CA GLU A 7 37.20 -5.42 -2.00
C GLU A 7 36.52 -6.78 -2.17
N SER A 8 37.26 -7.86 -1.97
CA SER A 8 36.74 -9.22 -1.97
C SER A 8 35.76 -9.41 -0.82
N LYS A 9 34.51 -9.80 -1.12
CA LYS A 9 33.53 -10.12 -0.08
C LYS A 9 34.00 -11.34 0.73
N SER A 10 33.98 -11.23 2.06
CA SER A 10 34.31 -12.34 2.96
C SER A 10 33.38 -13.53 2.73
N PHE A 11 33.95 -14.74 2.66
CA PHE A 11 33.21 -15.99 2.57
C PHE A 11 32.57 -16.37 3.92
N ASN A 12 32.96 -15.73 5.03
CA ASN A 12 32.47 -16.03 6.36
C ASN A 12 31.05 -15.47 6.57
N ARG A 13 30.10 -16.34 6.97
CA ARG A 13 28.67 -15.99 7.07
C ARG A 13 28.38 -15.01 8.22
N LEU A 14 29.20 -15.03 9.28
CA LEU A 14 29.06 -14.14 10.45
C LEU A 14 29.60 -12.72 10.16
N GLU A 15 30.60 -12.59 9.29
CA GLU A 15 31.10 -11.28 8.82
C GLU A 15 30.21 -10.68 7.73
N ARG A 16 29.29 -11.47 7.17
CA ARG A 16 28.25 -11.03 6.22
C ARG A 16 27.03 -10.39 6.89
N VAL A 17 27.00 -10.24 8.22
CA VAL A 17 25.97 -9.45 8.91
C VAL A 17 26.13 -8.01 8.46
N ARG A 18 25.35 -7.66 7.43
CA ARG A 18 25.19 -6.35 6.79
C ARG A 18 26.01 -5.27 7.48
N GLY A 19 27.24 -5.06 6.99
CA GLY A 19 27.77 -3.72 7.01
C GLY A 19 26.71 -2.87 6.35
N TYR A 20 25.95 -2.12 7.15
CA TYR A 20 25.14 -1.04 6.64
C TYR A 20 26.05 -0.30 5.68
N THR A 21 25.66 -0.19 4.40
CA THR A 21 26.34 0.71 3.48
C THR A 21 26.48 1.99 4.28
N LYS A 22 27.71 2.39 4.66
CA LYS A 22 27.92 3.65 5.35
C LYS A 22 27.33 4.68 4.38
N VAL A 23 26.12 5.15 4.66
CA VAL A 23 25.44 6.19 3.86
C VAL A 23 26.29 7.46 3.89
N ASN A 24 27.23 7.53 4.82
CA ASN A 24 28.36 8.44 4.83
C ASN A 24 29.61 7.82 4.21
N LYS A 25 29.64 7.57 2.89
CA LYS A 25 30.89 7.93 2.19
C LYS A 25 30.98 9.43 2.43
N ARG A 26 31.97 9.89 3.19
CA ARG A 26 32.17 11.32 3.49
C ARG A 26 32.16 12.04 2.15
N ILE A 27 31.02 12.64 1.81
CA ILE A 27 30.93 13.59 0.71
C ILE A 27 31.83 14.72 1.18
N ASP A 28 32.91 14.97 0.45
CA ASP A 28 33.86 16.01 0.78
C ASP A 28 33.17 17.36 0.66
N MET A 29 32.63 17.85 1.78
CA MET A 29 31.96 19.15 1.86
C MET A 29 32.95 20.32 1.66
N ARG A 30 34.26 20.07 1.53
CA ARG A 30 35.27 21.11 1.27
C ARG A 30 35.55 21.36 -0.20
N ALA A 31 34.96 20.61 -1.13
CA ALA A 31 35.12 20.86 -2.55
C ALA A 31 34.22 22.02 -3.00
N GLY A 32 34.60 23.25 -2.67
CA GLY A 32 33.83 24.48 -2.82
C GLY A 32 33.44 24.92 -4.24
N ARG A 33 33.45 24.04 -5.26
CA ARG A 33 33.03 24.33 -6.66
C ARG A 33 32.55 23.11 -7.47
N ILE A 34 32.01 22.03 -6.87
CA ILE A 34 31.73 20.79 -7.64
C ILE A 34 30.29 20.62 -8.16
N THR A 35 29.29 21.34 -7.67
CA THR A 35 27.93 21.19 -8.20
C THR A 35 27.59 22.26 -9.23
N ASP A 36 27.40 21.85 -10.48
CA ASP A 36 26.60 22.61 -11.45
C ASP A 36 25.32 23.06 -10.74
N GLN A 37 25.07 24.38 -10.69
CA GLN A 37 23.91 24.97 -10.02
C GLN A 37 22.58 24.38 -10.51
N ASN A 38 22.59 23.76 -11.69
CA ASN A 38 21.44 23.11 -12.29
C ASN A 38 21.37 21.60 -12.05
N SER A 39 22.22 21.01 -11.19
CA SER A 39 22.21 19.58 -10.91
C SER A 39 21.63 19.26 -9.52
N PHE A 40 20.76 18.26 -9.46
CA PHE A 40 20.23 17.69 -8.22
C PHE A 40 20.87 16.32 -7.98
N LEU A 41 21.43 16.09 -6.79
CA LEU A 41 22.17 14.87 -6.45
C LEU A 41 21.41 14.00 -5.45
N VAL A 42 21.78 12.72 -5.37
CA VAL A 42 21.38 11.86 -4.25
C VAL A 42 21.92 12.46 -2.95
N GLY A 43 21.08 12.55 -1.93
CA GLY A 43 21.39 13.17 -0.65
C GLY A 43 20.94 14.62 -0.50
N ASN A 44 20.62 15.33 -1.60
CA ASN A 44 20.03 16.66 -1.53
C ASN A 44 18.65 16.63 -0.84
N LEU A 45 18.31 17.77 -0.23
CA LEU A 45 17.01 18.00 0.37
C LEU A 45 16.04 18.56 -0.66
N PHE A 46 14.79 18.12 -0.54
CA PHE A 46 13.70 18.62 -1.35
C PHE A 46 12.40 18.58 -0.56
N VAL A 47 11.43 19.37 -1.01
CA VAL A 47 10.07 19.32 -0.50
C VAL A 47 9.11 18.79 -1.56
N THR A 48 8.07 18.11 -1.10
CA THR A 48 6.95 17.64 -1.92
C THR A 48 5.67 17.74 -1.10
N ILE A 49 4.52 17.62 -1.75
CA ILE A 49 3.25 17.38 -1.08
C ILE A 49 3.04 15.87 -0.87
N LEU A 50 2.59 15.47 0.32
CA LEU A 50 2.19 14.11 0.65
C LEU A 50 0.79 14.11 1.27
N CYS A 51 0.11 12.97 1.16
CA CYS A 51 -1.17 12.75 1.80
C CYS A 51 -1.01 11.93 3.08
N MET A 52 -1.64 12.36 4.18
CA MET A 52 -1.89 11.51 5.34
C MET A 52 -3.39 11.48 5.60
N ALA A 53 -3.99 10.31 5.44
CA ALA A 53 -5.45 10.15 5.41
C ALA A 53 -6.10 11.14 4.41
N ARG A 54 -6.71 12.23 4.89
CA ARG A 54 -7.39 13.26 4.08
C ARG A 54 -6.70 14.62 4.12
N ILE A 55 -5.52 14.69 4.72
CA ILE A 55 -4.76 15.91 4.89
C ILE A 55 -3.63 15.90 3.88
N LEU A 56 -3.54 16.98 3.10
CA LEU A 56 -2.40 17.24 2.22
C LEU A 56 -1.48 18.27 2.86
N SER A 57 -0.23 17.87 3.10
CA SER A 57 0.78 18.70 3.77
C SER A 57 2.11 18.63 3.03
N ILE A 58 2.92 19.67 3.21
CA ILE A 58 4.31 19.67 2.73
C ILE A 58 5.12 18.65 3.54
N ALA A 59 6.04 17.97 2.88
CA ALA A 59 6.99 17.06 3.48
C ALA A 59 8.41 17.47 3.10
N ILE A 60 9.34 17.37 4.05
CA ILE A 60 10.76 17.60 3.81
C ILE A 60 11.45 16.25 3.73
N LEU A 61 12.18 16.03 2.63
CA LEU A 61 12.79 14.74 2.34
C LEU A 61 14.26 14.87 2.00
N ARG A 62 15.00 13.81 2.33
CA ARG A 62 16.35 13.59 1.85
C ARG A 62 16.34 12.58 0.72
N SER A 63 16.84 12.98 -0.44
CA SER A 63 16.92 12.11 -1.62
C SER A 63 17.80 10.89 -1.35
N THR A 64 17.27 9.70 -1.64
CA THR A 64 17.98 8.42 -1.54
C THR A 64 18.18 7.73 -2.89
N GLY A 65 17.47 8.17 -3.92
CA GLY A 65 17.61 7.65 -5.28
C GLY A 65 17.00 8.59 -6.31
N LEU A 66 17.65 8.70 -7.46
CA LEU A 66 17.18 9.47 -8.60
C LEU A 66 17.00 8.53 -9.79
N PHE A 67 15.87 8.64 -10.49
CA PHE A 67 15.55 7.78 -11.62
C PHE A 67 15.10 8.62 -12.80
N LEU A 68 15.64 8.35 -13.99
CA LEU A 68 15.22 8.97 -15.24
C LEU A 68 15.01 7.87 -16.29
N ASN A 69 13.80 7.79 -16.85
CA ASN A 69 13.38 6.66 -17.69
C ASN A 69 13.59 5.30 -16.99
N ASP A 70 13.25 5.24 -15.69
CA ASP A 70 13.46 4.07 -14.81
C ASP A 70 14.92 3.61 -14.65
N VAL A 71 15.90 4.40 -15.12
CA VAL A 71 17.34 4.16 -14.91
C VAL A 71 17.82 4.99 -13.73
N SER A 72 18.50 4.34 -12.77
CA SER A 72 19.11 5.01 -11.62
C SER A 72 20.23 5.97 -12.06
N ARG A 73 20.24 7.18 -11.51
CA ARG A 73 21.21 8.23 -11.79
C ARG A 73 21.81 8.75 -10.48
N ALA A 74 23.07 9.17 -10.53
CA ALA A 74 23.71 9.86 -9.40
C ALA A 74 23.28 11.33 -9.30
N SER A 75 22.92 11.93 -10.44
CA SER A 75 22.45 13.30 -10.57
C SER A 75 21.42 13.44 -11.69
N ILE A 76 20.53 14.43 -11.59
CA ILE A 76 19.60 14.82 -12.65
C ILE A 76 19.62 16.35 -12.77
N ASN A 77 19.61 16.87 -13.99
CA ASN A 77 19.46 18.31 -14.20
C ASN A 77 18.08 18.79 -13.72
N ILE A 78 18.01 19.86 -12.92
CA ILE A 78 16.79 20.37 -12.29
C ILE A 78 15.75 20.76 -13.36
N THR A 79 16.16 21.33 -14.49
CA THR A 79 15.22 21.71 -15.56
C THR A 79 14.60 20.46 -16.20
N THR A 80 15.41 19.44 -16.46
CA THR A 80 14.94 18.13 -16.95
C THR A 80 14.08 17.42 -15.92
N MET A 81 14.36 17.58 -14.63
CA MET A 81 13.60 16.96 -13.56
C MET A 81 12.22 17.62 -13.39
N LYS A 82 12.15 18.95 -13.53
CA LYS A 82 10.93 19.75 -13.32
C LYS A 82 10.02 19.82 -14.55
N ALA A 83 10.52 19.49 -15.74
CA ALA A 83 9.70 19.55 -16.94
C ALA A 83 8.47 18.61 -16.83
N SER A 84 7.37 19.01 -17.46
CA SER A 84 6.17 18.18 -17.61
C SER A 84 5.91 18.01 -19.11
N PRO A 85 5.73 16.77 -19.61
CA PRO A 85 5.79 15.49 -18.91
C PRO A 85 7.23 14.96 -18.81
N THR A 86 7.72 14.66 -17.61
CA THR A 86 8.99 13.93 -17.41
C THR A 86 8.77 12.58 -16.77
N THR A 87 9.63 11.63 -17.12
CA THR A 87 9.72 10.31 -16.49
C THR A 87 10.61 10.31 -15.25
N ALA A 88 11.08 11.49 -14.82
CA ALA A 88 11.94 11.64 -13.66
C ALA A 88 11.17 11.26 -12.38
N LYS A 89 11.77 10.41 -11.55
CA LYS A 89 11.25 10.01 -10.23
C LYS A 89 12.35 10.18 -9.20
N ILE A 90 11.99 10.71 -8.04
CA ILE A 90 12.89 10.87 -6.90
C ILE A 90 12.38 9.99 -5.77
N SER A 91 13.27 9.21 -5.19
CA SER A 91 13.02 8.50 -3.94
C SER A 91 13.62 9.30 -2.80
N GLY A 92 12.87 9.47 -1.71
CA GLY A 92 13.34 10.22 -0.55
C GLY A 92 12.87 9.63 0.77
N GLN A 93 13.70 9.81 1.81
CA GLN A 93 13.35 9.52 3.19
C GLN A 93 12.69 10.73 3.83
N LEU A 94 11.54 10.52 4.47
CA LEU A 94 10.80 11.57 5.15
C LEU A 94 11.49 11.96 6.47
N LEU A 95 11.81 13.24 6.63
CA LEU A 95 12.49 13.77 7.81
C LEU A 95 11.50 14.17 8.90
N THR A 96 11.87 13.96 10.16
CA THR A 96 11.19 14.57 11.31
C THR A 96 11.71 15.99 11.51
N VAL A 97 10.82 16.96 11.67
CA VAL A 97 11.21 18.33 11.99
C VAL A 97 10.38 18.85 13.13
N VAL A 98 10.95 19.80 13.87
CA VAL A 98 10.30 20.43 15.02
C VAL A 98 10.27 21.94 14.84
N PRO A 99 9.18 22.61 15.22
CA PRO A 99 9.07 24.06 15.11
C PRO A 99 10.01 24.73 16.12
N THR A 100 10.63 25.83 15.72
CA THR A 100 11.28 26.76 16.66
C THR A 100 10.22 27.32 17.60
N ARG A 101 10.60 27.63 18.83
CA ARG A 101 9.70 28.32 19.76
C ARG A 101 9.23 29.65 19.16
N PRO A 102 7.95 30.02 19.35
CA PRO A 102 7.47 31.33 18.96
C PRO A 102 8.31 32.40 19.65
N SER A 103 8.93 33.28 18.87
CA SER A 103 9.64 34.43 19.42
C SER A 103 8.63 35.39 20.03
N THR A 104 8.99 36.05 21.13
CA THR A 104 8.21 37.19 21.66
C THR A 104 8.22 38.37 20.68
N ASN A 105 9.20 38.42 19.78
CA ASN A 105 9.22 39.36 18.68
C ASN A 105 8.43 38.79 17.49
N PRO A 106 7.27 39.36 17.12
CA PRO A 106 6.46 38.89 16.00
C PRO A 106 7.15 39.03 14.63
N GLN A 107 8.28 39.74 14.55
CA GLN A 107 9.07 39.85 13.33
C GLN A 107 9.94 38.63 13.05
N VAL A 108 10.18 37.76 14.03
CA VAL A 108 10.97 36.54 13.83
C VAL A 108 10.03 35.42 13.40
N PRO A 109 10.05 35.01 12.11
CA PRO A 109 9.15 33.98 11.63
C PRO A 109 9.48 32.63 12.25
N THR A 110 8.45 31.84 12.52
CA THR A 110 8.61 30.43 12.91
C THR A 110 9.38 29.68 11.83
N SER A 111 10.34 28.86 12.25
CA SER A 111 11.11 27.99 11.36
C SER A 111 10.99 26.54 11.82
N PHE A 112 11.34 25.59 10.96
CA PHE A 112 11.38 24.17 11.28
C PHE A 112 12.82 23.68 11.27
N LEU A 113 13.22 23.01 12.35
CA LEU A 113 14.54 22.45 12.55
C LEU A 113 14.50 20.95 12.32
N TRP A 114 15.50 20.41 11.63
CA TRP A 114 15.70 18.96 11.58
C TRP A 114 16.25 18.47 12.92
N ASP A 115 15.57 17.47 13.50
CA ASP A 115 15.92 16.86 14.79
C ASP A 115 16.94 15.71 14.67
N GLY A 116 17.43 15.44 13.46
CA GLY A 116 18.36 14.34 13.17
C GLY A 116 17.67 13.01 12.85
N GLY A 117 16.35 12.93 13.04
CA GLY A 117 15.55 11.73 12.87
C GLY A 117 14.90 11.60 11.50
N TYR A 118 14.11 10.53 11.38
CA TYR A 118 13.30 10.21 10.21
C TYR A 118 11.93 9.71 10.65
N VAL A 119 10.90 10.04 9.88
CA VAL A 119 9.55 9.54 10.15
C VAL A 119 9.51 8.04 9.89
N LYS A 120 8.92 7.28 10.83
CA LYS A 120 8.83 5.83 10.78
C LYS A 120 7.39 5.36 10.57
N THR A 121 7.24 4.14 10.07
CA THR A 121 5.96 3.42 9.95
C THR A 121 6.12 2.00 10.47
N GLN A 122 5.03 1.42 10.98
CA GLN A 122 5.01 0.03 11.42
C GLN A 122 4.70 -0.90 10.24
N SER A 123 5.57 -1.88 10.02
CA SER A 123 5.30 -3.00 9.10
C SER A 123 5.08 -4.28 9.91
N PRO A 124 4.01 -5.05 9.65
CA PRO A 124 3.85 -6.35 10.28
C PRO A 124 4.97 -7.29 9.81
N ILE A 125 5.51 -8.09 10.74
CA ILE A 125 6.46 -9.14 10.41
C ILE A 125 5.66 -10.38 9.97
N PRO A 126 5.84 -10.90 8.74
CA PRO A 126 5.10 -12.08 8.30
C PRO A 126 5.27 -13.26 9.27
N GLY A 127 4.15 -13.82 9.73
CA GLY A 127 4.14 -15.00 10.61
C GLY A 127 4.26 -14.71 12.11
N THR A 128 4.35 -13.45 12.54
CA THR A 128 4.30 -13.08 13.97
C THR A 128 3.23 -12.03 14.23
N SER A 129 2.86 -11.84 15.50
CA SER A 129 2.02 -10.71 15.94
C SER A 129 2.81 -9.40 16.09
N GLY A 130 4.13 -9.42 15.86
CA GLY A 130 5.00 -8.27 16.02
C GLY A 130 5.01 -7.36 14.79
N SER A 131 5.37 -6.10 15.01
CA SER A 131 5.67 -5.11 13.98
C SER A 131 7.10 -4.61 14.11
N THR A 132 7.71 -4.26 12.97
CA THR A 132 9.00 -3.56 12.92
C THR A 132 8.80 -2.14 12.43
N GLU A 133 9.57 -1.21 12.99
CA GLU A 133 9.61 0.16 12.50
C GLU A 133 10.53 0.29 11.30
N HIS A 134 10.08 0.98 10.27
CA HIS A 134 10.86 1.30 9.08
C HIS A 134 10.76 2.79 8.77
N VAL A 135 11.85 3.39 8.33
CA VAL A 135 11.85 4.75 7.81
C VAL A 135 10.93 4.83 6.59
N ILE A 136 10.05 5.83 6.55
CA ILE A 136 9.17 6.07 5.41
C ILE A 136 10.00 6.55 4.23
N ILE A 137 9.99 5.76 3.15
CA ILE A 137 10.55 6.12 1.85
C ILE A 137 9.39 6.33 0.88
N VAL A 138 9.37 7.49 0.23
CA VAL A 138 8.36 7.82 -0.79
C VAL A 138 9.03 8.00 -2.15
N ASN A 139 8.29 7.69 -3.21
CA ASN A 139 8.71 7.97 -4.58
C ASN A 139 7.77 9.02 -5.15
N VAL A 140 8.34 10.10 -5.69
CA VAL A 140 7.60 11.26 -6.18
C VAL A 140 8.04 11.63 -7.60
N PRO A 141 7.12 12.07 -8.47
CA PRO A 141 7.48 12.61 -9.78
C PRO A 141 8.36 13.85 -9.66
N GLY A 142 9.33 14.01 -10.55
CA GLY A 142 10.27 15.14 -10.50
C GLY A 142 9.66 16.52 -10.67
N PHE A 143 8.56 16.63 -11.41
CA PHE A 143 7.83 17.89 -11.54
C PHE A 143 7.07 18.27 -10.27
N LEU A 144 6.83 17.32 -9.36
CA LEU A 144 6.12 17.50 -8.10
C LEU A 144 7.08 17.55 -6.90
N MET A 145 8.28 18.09 -7.08
CA MET A 145 9.17 18.41 -5.98
C MET A 145 9.87 19.74 -6.19
N GLU A 146 10.34 20.33 -5.09
CA GLU A 146 11.13 21.55 -5.10
C GLU A 146 12.43 21.33 -4.30
N PRO A 147 13.61 21.44 -4.93
CA PRO A 147 14.87 21.43 -4.20
C PRO A 147 14.90 22.57 -3.18
N ILE A 148 15.40 22.31 -1.98
CA ILE A 148 15.59 23.33 -0.95
C ILE A 148 17.04 23.37 -0.51
N ASN A 149 17.51 24.56 -0.14
CA ASN A 149 18.81 24.78 0.46
C ASN A 149 18.59 25.41 1.84
N PRO A 150 18.42 24.60 2.90
CA PRO A 150 18.10 25.14 4.21
C PRO A 150 19.29 25.89 4.79
N GLU A 151 19.01 26.83 5.68
CA GLU A 151 20.05 27.63 6.32
C GLU A 151 20.72 26.81 7.44
N PRO A 152 22.05 26.66 7.44
CA PRO A 152 22.77 26.08 8.58
C PRO A 152 22.51 26.94 9.83
N THR A 153 22.20 26.29 10.95
CA THR A 153 21.88 26.98 12.19
C THR A 153 22.49 26.27 13.40
N PHE A 154 22.85 27.06 14.40
CA PHE A 154 23.34 26.57 15.68
C PHE A 154 22.18 26.53 16.67
N ILE A 155 21.91 25.35 17.22
CA ILE A 155 20.81 25.15 18.18
C ILE A 155 21.30 25.45 19.59
N ARG A 156 20.65 26.39 20.25
CA ARG A 156 20.75 26.62 21.70
C ARG A 156 19.63 25.83 22.38
N LEU A 157 19.95 24.61 22.79
CA LEU A 157 19.03 23.74 23.55
C LEU A 157 18.42 24.52 24.74
N GLY A 158 17.09 24.44 24.88
CA GLY A 158 16.34 25.14 25.94
C GLY A 158 15.96 26.59 25.62
N HIS A 159 16.60 27.24 24.64
CA HIS A 159 16.15 28.55 24.13
C HIS A 159 15.33 28.39 22.86
N ASP A 160 15.85 27.64 21.89
CA ASP A 160 15.25 27.60 20.55
C ASP A 160 14.15 26.54 20.45
N VAL A 161 14.24 25.48 21.25
CA VAL A 161 13.35 24.31 21.19
C VAL A 161 13.09 23.74 22.57
N ASN A 162 11.94 23.10 22.74
CA ASN A 162 11.64 22.33 23.94
C ASN A 162 12.52 21.07 24.00
N SER A 163 13.29 20.91 25.08
CA SER A 163 14.37 19.92 25.21
C SER A 163 13.91 18.48 25.04
N ASP A 164 12.66 18.20 25.38
CA ASP A 164 12.13 16.83 25.47
C ASP A 164 11.96 16.17 24.09
N HIS A 165 11.93 16.97 23.02
CA HIS A 165 11.78 16.50 21.64
C HIS A 165 13.11 16.29 20.90
N PHE A 166 14.25 16.68 21.49
CA PHE A 166 15.55 16.78 20.80
C PHE A 166 16.53 15.65 21.19
N LEU A 167 16.04 14.42 21.26
CA LEU A 167 16.82 13.27 21.75
C LEU A 167 17.83 12.70 20.73
N GLU A 168 17.65 12.92 19.42
CA GLU A 168 18.38 12.20 18.37
C GLU A 168 19.53 12.97 17.69
N ILE A 169 19.77 14.25 18.01
CA ILE A 169 20.94 14.93 17.47
C ILE A 169 22.21 14.33 18.10
N ASN A 170 22.93 13.58 17.27
CA ASN A 170 24.20 12.92 17.56
C ASN A 170 25.32 13.92 17.94
N GLY A 171 25.23 14.51 19.14
CA GLY A 171 26.34 15.19 19.82
C GLY A 171 26.84 16.51 19.19
N GLY A 172 26.13 17.10 18.22
CA GLY A 172 26.52 18.36 17.58
C GLY A 172 25.47 19.46 17.74
N GLN A 173 25.86 20.67 18.16
CA GLN A 173 24.96 21.83 18.30
C GLN A 173 24.56 22.47 16.95
N THR A 174 24.71 21.77 15.83
CA THR A 174 24.48 22.30 14.48
C THR A 174 23.45 21.47 13.74
N THR A 175 22.43 22.14 13.20
CA THR A 175 21.47 21.56 12.25
C THR A 175 21.23 22.56 11.12
N TRP A 176 20.14 22.41 10.39
CA TRP A 176 19.63 23.40 9.46
C TRP A 176 18.16 23.71 9.74
N GLN A 177 17.70 24.87 9.30
CA GLN A 177 16.32 25.30 9.44
C GLN A 177 15.67 25.66 8.10
N VAL A 178 14.35 25.57 8.04
CA VAL A 178 13.53 26.06 6.92
C VAL A 178 12.44 26.98 7.47
N PRO A 179 12.33 28.22 6.97
CA PRO A 179 11.26 29.14 7.36
C PRO A 179 9.86 28.58 7.05
N HIS A 180 8.89 28.78 7.96
CA HIS A 180 7.52 28.30 7.80
C HIS A 180 6.82 28.89 6.57
N ASP A 181 7.03 30.18 6.31
CA ASP A 181 6.49 30.88 5.14
C ASP A 181 7.01 30.31 3.81
N ALA A 182 8.31 29.95 3.75
CA ALA A 182 8.89 29.27 2.60
C ALA A 182 8.24 27.90 2.36
N LEU A 183 7.94 27.14 3.42
CA LEU A 183 7.23 25.87 3.31
C LEU A 183 5.78 26.06 2.83
N VAL A 184 5.08 27.08 3.33
CA VAL A 184 3.71 27.44 2.86
C VAL A 184 3.72 27.79 1.39
N ALA A 185 4.66 28.65 0.96
CA ALA A 185 4.81 29.02 -0.45
C ALA A 185 5.12 27.80 -1.34
N ALA A 186 6.00 26.90 -0.89
CA ALA A 186 6.30 25.66 -1.61
C ALA A 186 5.08 24.75 -1.70
N CYS A 187 4.26 24.68 -0.65
CA CYS A 187 3.04 23.85 -0.62
C CYS A 187 2.03 24.32 -1.67
N GLU A 188 1.76 25.62 -1.72
CA GLU A 188 0.86 26.22 -2.71
C GLU A 188 1.39 26.07 -4.14
N LEU A 189 2.70 26.27 -4.36
CA LEU A 189 3.34 26.05 -5.66
C LEU A 189 3.20 24.60 -6.14
N LEU A 190 3.54 23.64 -5.29
CA LEU A 190 3.47 22.21 -5.62
C LEU A 190 2.03 21.76 -5.87
N TRP A 191 1.08 22.30 -5.11
CA TRP A 191 -0.33 22.04 -5.34
C TRP A 191 -0.82 22.61 -6.68
N ALA A 192 -0.43 23.84 -7.03
CA ALA A 192 -0.75 24.42 -8.33
C ALA A 192 -0.20 23.57 -9.48
N LYS A 193 1.05 23.09 -9.36
CA LYS A 193 1.66 22.16 -10.34
C LYS A 193 0.89 20.85 -10.47
N ALA A 194 0.40 20.28 -9.35
CA ALA A 194 -0.40 19.07 -9.38
C ALA A 194 -1.71 19.27 -10.17
N LEU A 195 -2.36 20.42 -9.99
CA LEU A 195 -3.58 20.78 -10.72
C LEU A 195 -3.32 21.00 -12.21
N GLU A 196 -2.26 21.74 -12.55
CA GLU A 196 -1.85 22.00 -13.94
C GLU A 196 -1.54 20.69 -14.69
N ALA A 197 -0.83 19.77 -14.04
CA ALA A 197 -0.54 18.45 -14.58
C ALA A 197 -1.76 17.51 -14.61
N LYS A 198 -2.94 17.97 -14.14
CA LYS A 198 -4.16 17.16 -14.00
C LYS A 198 -3.90 15.86 -13.24
N LEU A 199 -3.04 15.92 -12.23
CA LEU A 199 -2.61 14.76 -11.48
C LEU A 199 -3.81 14.18 -10.71
N PRO A 200 -4.15 12.88 -10.88
CA PRO A 200 -5.19 12.27 -10.06
C PRO A 200 -4.80 12.34 -8.59
N LEU A 201 -5.68 12.84 -7.71
CA LEU A 201 -5.35 13.01 -6.28
C LEU A 201 -4.90 11.70 -5.60
N LYS A 202 -5.45 10.57 -6.05
CA LYS A 202 -5.07 9.21 -5.65
C LYS A 202 -3.63 8.79 -6.02
N SER A 203 -2.95 9.55 -6.87
CA SER A 203 -1.55 9.30 -7.27
C SER A 203 -0.54 10.09 -6.45
N ILE A 204 -0.99 11.05 -5.62
CA ILE A 204 -0.13 11.69 -4.62
C ILE A 204 0.20 10.63 -3.57
N ALA A 205 1.48 10.52 -3.21
CA ALA A 205 1.93 9.50 -2.29
C ALA A 205 1.29 9.68 -0.91
N CYS A 206 0.71 8.58 -0.38
CA CYS A 206 0.14 8.54 0.96
C CYS A 206 1.12 7.91 1.95
N VAL A 207 1.21 8.50 3.15
CA VAL A 207 2.03 8.00 4.26
C VAL A 207 1.17 7.71 5.49
N ASN A 208 1.59 6.74 6.29
CA ASN A 208 0.95 6.38 7.57
C ASN A 208 2.05 6.27 8.64
N PRO A 209 2.42 7.38 9.29
CA PRO A 209 3.45 7.37 10.32
C PRO A 209 3.01 6.55 11.54
N SER A 210 3.97 5.96 12.24
CA SER A 210 3.73 5.25 13.51
C SER A 210 3.40 6.21 14.65
N ASP A 211 4.02 7.40 14.62
CA ASP A 211 3.75 8.51 15.52
C ASP A 211 2.99 9.62 14.78
N ALA A 212 1.76 9.90 15.21
CA ALA A 212 0.92 10.95 14.63
C ALA A 212 1.49 12.37 14.80
N ASN A 213 2.46 12.56 15.70
CA ASN A 213 3.13 13.85 15.91
C ASN A 213 4.33 14.07 14.98
N SER A 214 4.77 13.02 14.28
CA SER A 214 5.93 13.09 13.38
C SER A 214 5.60 13.64 11.99
N PHE A 215 4.35 13.47 11.53
CA PHE A 215 3.83 14.02 10.28
C PHE A 215 2.28 13.98 10.26
N PRO A 216 1.56 14.99 9.71
CA PRO A 216 2.03 16.32 9.33
C PRO A 216 2.79 17.00 10.45
N TYR A 217 3.75 17.86 10.07
CA TYR A 217 4.50 18.62 11.06
C TYR A 217 3.53 19.49 11.88
N GLN A 218 3.84 19.72 13.15
CA GLN A 218 2.99 20.49 14.05
C GLN A 218 3.70 21.79 14.47
N LEU A 219 2.92 22.84 14.74
CA LEU A 219 3.37 24.04 15.44
C LEU A 219 3.45 23.78 16.95
N SER A 220 4.04 24.70 17.71
CA SER A 220 4.22 24.55 19.15
C SER A 220 2.91 24.44 19.95
N ASP A 221 1.77 24.84 19.36
CA ASP A 221 0.43 24.71 19.94
C ASP A 221 -0.25 23.36 19.60
N GLY A 222 0.44 22.47 18.87
CA GLY A 222 -0.07 21.17 18.43
C GLY A 222 -0.93 21.23 17.17
N THR A 223 -1.17 22.43 16.61
CA THR A 223 -1.87 22.54 15.32
C THR A 223 -0.96 22.07 14.19
N SER A 224 -1.54 21.41 13.18
CA SER A 224 -0.76 20.95 12.04
C SER A 224 -0.26 22.12 11.20
N ALA A 225 1.04 22.16 10.97
CA ALA A 225 1.73 23.13 10.15
C ALA A 225 1.61 22.80 8.66
N VAL A 226 1.59 23.87 7.85
CA VAL A 226 1.72 23.80 6.38
C VAL A 226 0.80 22.76 5.71
N ILE A 227 -0.50 22.86 5.99
CA ILE A 227 -1.55 22.10 5.30
C ILE A 227 -2.13 22.95 4.17
N SER A 228 -2.30 22.37 2.98
CA SER A 228 -3.15 22.99 1.96
C SER A 228 -4.62 22.63 2.24
N VAL A 229 -5.36 23.56 2.83
CA VAL A 229 -6.79 23.38 3.18
C VAL A 229 -7.62 23.13 1.92
N LYS A 230 -7.36 23.89 0.84
CA LYS A 230 -8.03 23.72 -0.45
C LYS A 230 -7.81 22.32 -1.01
N ALA A 231 -6.57 21.83 -1.00
CA ALA A 231 -6.24 20.50 -1.48
C ALA A 231 -6.86 19.40 -0.61
N SER A 232 -6.83 19.56 0.70
CA SER A 232 -7.41 18.60 1.66
C SER A 232 -8.94 18.50 1.50
N ASN A 233 -9.62 19.62 1.26
CA ASN A 233 -11.04 19.64 0.96
C ASN A 233 -11.36 18.94 -0.37
N LEU A 234 -10.54 19.17 -1.41
CA LEU A 234 -10.69 18.50 -2.71
C LEU A 234 -10.40 17.00 -2.60
N LEU A 235 -9.41 16.58 -1.80
CA LEU A 235 -9.15 15.19 -1.47
C LEU A 235 -10.35 14.55 -0.78
N ALA A 236 -10.86 15.19 0.29
CA ALA A 236 -12.02 14.73 1.03
C ALA A 236 -13.28 14.63 0.14
N ALA A 237 -13.46 15.56 -0.80
CA ALA A 237 -14.54 15.51 -1.79
C ALA A 237 -14.32 14.40 -2.84
N SER A 238 -13.08 14.21 -3.30
CA SER A 238 -12.72 13.23 -4.33
C SER A 238 -12.76 11.79 -3.86
N GLU A 239 -12.49 11.54 -2.57
CA GLU A 239 -12.67 10.22 -1.97
C GLU A 239 -14.15 9.80 -1.89
N GLY A 240 -15.06 10.72 -2.23
CA GLY A 240 -16.44 10.66 -1.83
C GLY A 240 -16.55 10.70 -0.30
N LYS A 241 -17.67 11.19 0.22
CA LYS A 241 -18.02 10.84 1.60
C LYS A 241 -18.18 9.32 1.59
N ARG A 242 -17.15 8.54 1.99
CA ARG A 242 -17.23 7.08 2.08
C ARG A 242 -18.54 6.77 2.79
N ILE A 243 -19.50 6.26 2.03
CA ILE A 243 -20.81 6.03 2.58
C ILE A 243 -20.66 4.78 3.43
N THR A 244 -20.55 4.99 4.74
CA THR A 244 -20.41 3.92 5.72
C THR A 244 -21.76 3.43 6.20
N ILE A 245 -22.88 3.97 5.71
CA ILE A 245 -24.22 3.55 6.12
C ILE A 245 -24.76 2.64 5.03
N CYS A 246 -25.08 1.40 5.38
CA CYS A 246 -25.63 0.42 4.45
C CYS A 246 -26.99 0.92 3.92
N PRO A 247 -27.22 0.97 2.60
CA PRO A 247 -28.51 1.39 2.06
C PRO A 247 -29.64 0.39 2.36
N LEU A 248 -29.31 -0.88 2.60
CA LEU A 248 -30.32 -1.92 2.80
C LEU A 248 -30.77 -2.02 4.26
N CYS A 249 -29.87 -1.82 5.22
CA CYS A 249 -30.17 -2.05 6.65
C CYS A 249 -29.77 -0.89 7.57
N GLU A 250 -29.28 0.21 7.02
CA GLU A 250 -28.85 1.43 7.73
C GLU A 250 -27.71 1.23 8.75
N ALA A 251 -27.11 0.04 8.82
CA ALA A 251 -25.98 -0.24 9.69
C ALA A 251 -24.73 0.55 9.27
N LYS A 252 -24.01 1.09 10.26
CA LYS A 252 -22.71 1.72 10.04
C LYS A 252 -21.63 0.64 9.83
N VAL A 253 -21.14 0.50 8.62
CA VAL A 253 -20.17 -0.52 8.20
C VAL A 253 -18.89 0.07 7.61
N PRO A 254 -17.71 -0.41 8.03
CA PRO A 254 -16.43 0.06 7.50
C PRO A 254 -16.09 -0.54 6.12
N ASN A 255 -16.71 -1.67 5.76
CA ASN A 255 -16.48 -2.37 4.49
C ASN A 255 -17.82 -2.74 3.85
N MET A 256 -18.31 -1.84 2.98
CA MET A 256 -19.63 -1.97 2.37
C MET A 256 -19.75 -3.24 1.51
N ARG A 257 -18.72 -3.63 0.75
CA ARG A 257 -18.75 -4.81 -0.13
C ARG A 257 -18.87 -6.10 0.65
N SER A 258 -18.12 -6.21 1.75
CA SER A 258 -18.20 -7.41 2.59
C SER A 258 -19.57 -7.55 3.21
N HIS A 259 -20.15 -6.44 3.65
CA HIS A 259 -21.46 -6.40 4.28
C HIS A 259 -22.61 -6.65 3.29
N ILE A 260 -22.63 -5.92 2.18
CA ILE A 260 -23.60 -6.12 1.08
C ILE A 260 -23.47 -7.50 0.46
N GLY A 261 -22.24 -8.04 0.33
CA GLY A 261 -22.05 -9.41 -0.12
C GLY A 261 -22.73 -10.44 0.78
N GLN A 262 -22.78 -10.20 2.10
CA GLN A 262 -23.52 -11.07 3.02
C GLN A 262 -25.03 -10.97 2.79
N HIS A 263 -25.57 -9.77 2.61
CA HIS A 263 -26.98 -9.58 2.25
C HIS A 263 -27.34 -10.32 0.95
N ILE A 264 -26.50 -10.17 -0.09
CA ILE A 264 -26.68 -10.86 -1.36
C ILE A 264 -26.67 -12.39 -1.18
N LEU A 265 -25.71 -12.93 -0.43
CA LEU A 265 -25.65 -14.38 -0.18
C LEU A 265 -26.85 -14.92 0.59
N CYS A 266 -27.30 -14.20 1.62
CA CYS A 266 -28.49 -14.58 2.40
C CYS A 266 -29.73 -14.57 1.50
N ALA A 267 -29.91 -13.53 0.68
CA ALA A 267 -31.01 -13.44 -0.27
C ALA A 267 -30.99 -14.57 -1.31
N LEU A 268 -29.84 -14.85 -1.93
CA LEU A 268 -29.68 -15.92 -2.92
C LEU A 268 -29.93 -17.32 -2.35
N SER A 269 -29.70 -17.50 -1.04
CA SER A 269 -29.84 -18.79 -0.36
C SER A 269 -31.14 -18.89 0.45
N ASN A 270 -32.06 -17.93 0.30
CA ASN A 270 -33.30 -17.81 1.10
C ASN A 270 -33.05 -17.96 2.62
N THR A 271 -31.88 -17.51 3.09
CA THR A 271 -31.48 -17.61 4.49
C THR A 271 -31.91 -16.33 5.20
N PRO A 272 -32.68 -16.41 6.31
CA PRO A 272 -33.11 -15.22 7.03
C PRO A 272 -31.90 -14.45 7.57
N GLU A 273 -31.95 -13.14 7.41
CA GLU A 273 -30.90 -12.25 7.92
C GLU A 273 -31.09 -11.94 9.40
N ASN A 274 -29.97 -11.73 10.12
CA ASN A 274 -30.02 -11.30 11.52
C ASN A 274 -30.40 -9.82 11.68
N VAL A 275 -30.35 -9.05 10.60
CA VAL A 275 -30.61 -7.61 10.60
C VAL A 275 -31.89 -7.36 9.81
N SER A 276 -32.75 -6.49 10.33
CA SER A 276 -33.95 -6.06 9.61
C SER A 276 -33.54 -5.17 8.43
N LEU A 277 -33.79 -5.66 7.21
CA LEU A 277 -33.63 -4.87 5.99
C LEU A 277 -34.76 -3.83 5.89
N LYS A 278 -34.38 -2.59 5.61
CA LYS A 278 -35.26 -1.49 5.20
C LYS A 278 -35.62 -1.59 3.72
N GLU A 279 -34.66 -2.01 2.91
CA GLU A 279 -34.83 -2.27 1.49
C GLU A 279 -34.37 -3.71 1.16
N PRO A 280 -35.10 -4.46 0.33
CA PRO A 280 -34.66 -5.78 -0.09
C PRO A 280 -33.43 -5.69 -1.01
N VAL A 281 -32.64 -6.76 -1.05
CA VAL A 281 -31.61 -6.93 -2.09
C VAL A 281 -32.29 -6.96 -3.47
N GLY A 282 -31.68 -6.32 -4.45
CA GLY A 282 -32.16 -6.30 -5.82
C GLY A 282 -32.20 -7.71 -6.44
N SER A 283 -33.23 -7.97 -7.23
CA SER A 283 -33.54 -9.32 -7.73
C SER A 283 -32.71 -9.76 -8.94
N VAL A 284 -32.15 -8.83 -9.71
CA VAL A 284 -31.43 -9.13 -10.96
C VAL A 284 -30.03 -8.55 -10.89
N LEU A 285 -29.02 -9.40 -10.85
CA LEU A 285 -27.60 -9.00 -10.80
C LEU A 285 -27.30 -7.83 -9.82
N PRO A 286 -27.64 -7.94 -8.52
CA PRO A 286 -27.49 -6.84 -7.55
C PRO A 286 -26.04 -6.33 -7.45
N CYS A 287 -25.85 -5.02 -7.31
CA CYS A 287 -24.54 -4.42 -7.20
C CYS A 287 -23.80 -4.90 -5.94
N GLY A 288 -22.56 -5.38 -6.08
CA GLY A 288 -21.73 -5.80 -4.93
C GLY A 288 -21.38 -4.68 -3.92
N PHE A 289 -21.68 -3.42 -4.22
CA PHE A 289 -21.46 -2.28 -3.32
C PHE A 289 -22.71 -1.73 -2.64
N CYS A 290 -23.89 -1.80 -3.26
CA CYS A 290 -25.12 -1.25 -2.67
C CYS A 290 -26.28 -2.26 -2.61
N GLY A 291 -26.13 -3.42 -3.23
CA GLY A 291 -27.12 -4.49 -3.26
C GLY A 291 -28.33 -4.21 -4.14
N ARG A 292 -28.42 -3.03 -4.78
CA ARG A 292 -29.52 -2.67 -5.69
C ARG A 292 -29.25 -3.15 -7.12
N SER A 293 -30.33 -3.35 -7.88
CA SER A 293 -30.32 -3.83 -9.27
C SER A 293 -30.74 -2.74 -10.26
N GLY A 294 -30.35 -2.85 -11.52
CA GLY A 294 -30.86 -2.02 -12.63
C GLY A 294 -30.33 -0.58 -12.69
N LEU A 295 -29.45 -0.18 -11.77
CA LEU A 295 -28.87 1.17 -11.74
C LEU A 295 -27.67 1.29 -12.70
N PRO A 296 -27.68 2.20 -13.69
CA PRO A 296 -26.60 2.34 -14.67
C PRO A 296 -25.26 2.74 -14.02
N GLU A 297 -25.30 3.46 -12.89
CA GLU A 297 -24.10 3.79 -12.12
C GLU A 297 -23.50 2.58 -11.42
N CYS A 298 -24.27 1.52 -11.19
CA CYS A 298 -23.83 0.28 -10.56
C CYS A 298 -23.21 -0.72 -11.54
N SER A 299 -23.25 -0.43 -12.84
CA SER A 299 -22.49 -1.17 -13.84
C SER A 299 -21.00 -1.15 -13.50
N ILE A 300 -20.34 -2.27 -13.76
CA ILE A 300 -18.94 -2.48 -13.44
C ILE A 300 -18.20 -3.05 -14.62
N THR A 301 -17.04 -2.47 -14.91
CA THR A 301 -16.14 -2.94 -15.97
C THR A 301 -14.84 -3.43 -15.35
N ILE A 302 -14.20 -4.41 -16.00
CA ILE A 302 -12.91 -4.97 -15.57
C ILE A 302 -11.94 -4.95 -16.74
N LYS A 303 -10.72 -4.49 -16.46
CA LYS A 303 -9.54 -4.53 -17.32
C LYS A 303 -8.58 -5.56 -16.73
N VAL A 304 -8.30 -6.62 -17.48
CA VAL A 304 -7.35 -7.66 -17.08
C VAL A 304 -6.04 -7.44 -17.83
N PRO A 305 -5.03 -6.81 -17.23
CA PRO A 305 -3.75 -6.60 -17.88
C PRO A 305 -3.01 -7.93 -18.05
N ALA A 306 -2.22 -8.06 -19.13
CA ALA A 306 -1.44 -9.28 -19.39
C ALA A 306 -0.47 -9.62 -18.24
N ASN A 307 0.11 -8.58 -17.62
CA ASN A 307 1.06 -8.69 -16.52
C ASN A 307 0.62 -7.77 -15.38
N GLY A 308 -0.38 -8.17 -14.61
CA GLY A 308 -0.80 -7.42 -13.43
C GLY A 308 -2.13 -7.87 -12.84
N PRO A 309 -2.50 -7.32 -11.66
CA PRO A 309 -3.80 -7.56 -11.08
C PRO A 309 -4.91 -6.89 -11.93
N PRO A 310 -6.12 -7.47 -11.97
CA PRO A 310 -7.25 -6.82 -12.60
C PRO A 310 -7.55 -5.44 -12.00
N VAL A 311 -7.92 -4.51 -12.86
CA VAL A 311 -8.39 -3.17 -12.49
C VAL A 311 -9.87 -3.08 -12.85
N TRP A 312 -10.70 -2.56 -11.96
CA TRP A 312 -12.13 -2.41 -12.19
C TRP A 312 -12.54 -0.94 -12.05
N GLU A 313 -13.65 -0.59 -12.69
CA GLU A 313 -14.25 0.75 -12.66
C GLU A 313 -15.76 0.64 -12.49
N THR A 314 -16.34 1.42 -11.58
CA THR A 314 -17.79 1.59 -11.40
C THR A 314 -18.10 3.03 -11.02
N LYS A 315 -19.36 3.46 -11.20
CA LYS A 315 -19.84 4.79 -10.79
C LYS A 315 -20.70 4.71 -9.53
N CYS A 316 -20.83 3.53 -8.90
CA CYS A 316 -21.65 3.35 -7.72
C CYS A 316 -21.17 4.28 -6.60
N ILE A 317 -22.08 5.05 -6.01
CA ILE A 317 -21.74 6.00 -4.92
C ILE A 317 -21.21 5.30 -3.65
N TYR A 318 -21.50 4.00 -3.51
CA TYR A 318 -21.04 3.14 -2.41
C TYR A 318 -19.71 2.42 -2.73
N GLN A 319 -19.10 2.73 -3.87
CA GLN A 319 -17.83 2.12 -4.25
C GLN A 319 -16.74 2.43 -3.21
N HIS A 320 -15.87 1.46 -2.98
CA HIS A 320 -14.62 1.69 -2.28
C HIS A 320 -13.52 0.84 -2.90
N THR A 321 -12.30 1.33 -2.84
CA THR A 321 -11.14 0.61 -3.36
C THR A 321 -10.82 -0.59 -2.47
N PHE A 322 -10.56 -1.74 -3.08
CA PHE A 322 -10.03 -2.91 -2.41
C PHE A 322 -8.96 -3.58 -3.28
N LYS A 323 -8.04 -4.30 -2.64
CA LYS A 323 -7.02 -5.08 -3.36
C LYS A 323 -7.64 -6.36 -3.87
N TYR A 324 -7.72 -6.51 -5.20
CA TYR A 324 -8.43 -7.61 -5.87
C TYR A 324 -8.03 -8.99 -5.36
N GLY A 325 -6.73 -9.35 -5.38
CA GLY A 325 -6.29 -10.71 -4.98
C GLY A 325 -6.60 -11.07 -3.52
N PHE A 326 -6.56 -10.09 -2.61
CA PHE A 326 -6.97 -10.32 -1.21
C PHE A 326 -8.48 -10.53 -1.08
N ALA A 327 -9.28 -9.77 -1.82
CA ALA A 327 -10.73 -9.91 -1.84
C ALA A 327 -11.16 -11.22 -2.52
N GLU A 328 -10.46 -11.63 -3.58
CA GLU A 328 -10.70 -12.87 -4.30
C GLU A 328 -10.33 -14.11 -3.49
N THR A 329 -9.32 -14.04 -2.63
CA THR A 329 -8.96 -15.18 -1.75
C THR A 329 -9.91 -15.29 -0.56
N GLY A 330 -10.34 -14.14 -0.02
CA GLY A 330 -11.07 -14.07 1.24
C GLY A 330 -10.18 -14.37 2.44
N SER A 331 -10.72 -14.22 3.64
CA SER A 331 -10.04 -14.54 4.91
C SER A 331 -11.06 -14.82 6.00
N LYS A 332 -10.65 -15.40 7.13
CA LYS A 332 -11.53 -15.59 8.29
C LYS A 332 -12.21 -14.29 8.75
N ASN A 333 -11.48 -13.17 8.72
CA ASN A 333 -11.99 -11.87 9.16
C ASN A 333 -12.78 -11.13 8.07
N LYS A 334 -12.61 -11.53 6.80
CA LYS A 334 -13.27 -10.93 5.63
C LYS A 334 -13.63 -12.06 4.65
N PRO A 335 -14.66 -12.86 4.96
CA PRO A 335 -14.98 -14.06 4.19
C PRO A 335 -15.52 -13.74 2.80
N CYS A 336 -16.15 -12.58 2.60
CA CYS A 336 -16.77 -12.19 1.33
C CYS A 336 -15.75 -12.11 0.16
N ARG A 337 -15.93 -13.02 -0.81
CA ARG A 337 -15.21 -13.04 -2.10
C ARG A 337 -16.01 -12.42 -3.24
N ASN A 338 -17.01 -11.59 -2.95
CA ASN A 338 -17.80 -10.90 -3.98
C ASN A 338 -16.94 -9.89 -4.74
N VAL A 339 -16.29 -10.33 -5.81
CA VAL A 339 -15.43 -9.50 -6.68
C VAL A 339 -16.01 -9.48 -8.09
N PRO A 340 -15.73 -8.44 -8.88
CA PRO A 340 -16.14 -8.39 -10.28
C PRO A 340 -15.32 -9.42 -11.07
N LEU A 341 -15.98 -10.24 -11.86
CA LEU A 341 -15.38 -11.27 -12.68
C LEU A 341 -15.65 -11.00 -14.15
N LYS A 342 -14.66 -11.29 -15.00
CA LYS A 342 -14.87 -11.44 -16.44
C LYS A 342 -15.57 -12.78 -16.68
N CYS A 343 -16.75 -12.78 -17.29
CA CYS A 343 -17.39 -14.02 -17.72
C CYS A 343 -16.56 -14.64 -18.87
N ALA A 344 -16.05 -15.85 -18.66
CA ALA A 344 -15.27 -16.56 -19.68
C ALA A 344 -16.14 -17.07 -20.84
N LEU A 345 -17.46 -17.11 -20.67
CA LEU A 345 -18.41 -17.50 -21.71
C LEU A 345 -18.75 -16.31 -22.62
N CYS A 346 -18.98 -15.09 -22.08
CA CYS A 346 -19.15 -13.88 -22.89
C CYS A 346 -17.86 -13.46 -23.62
N HIS A 347 -16.72 -13.67 -22.98
CA HIS A 347 -15.43 -13.17 -23.46
C HIS A 347 -14.37 -14.28 -23.43
N PRO A 348 -14.51 -15.31 -24.28
CA PRO A 348 -13.62 -16.46 -24.29
C PRO A 348 -12.17 -16.03 -24.55
N THR A 349 -11.25 -16.62 -23.78
CA THR A 349 -9.81 -16.46 -24.04
C THR A 349 -9.45 -17.43 -25.15
N LEU A 350 -9.31 -16.91 -26.37
CA LEU A 350 -8.89 -17.72 -27.50
C LEU A 350 -7.44 -18.20 -27.29
N PRO A 351 -7.13 -19.48 -27.60
CA PRO A 351 -5.75 -19.94 -27.59
C PRO A 351 -4.91 -19.10 -28.57
N PRO A 352 -3.61 -18.89 -28.26
CA PRO A 352 -2.73 -18.17 -29.18
C PRO A 352 -2.70 -18.88 -30.53
N GLU A 353 -2.83 -18.13 -31.62
CA GLU A 353 -2.75 -18.70 -32.97
C GLU A 353 -1.41 -19.44 -33.14
N PRO A 354 -1.42 -20.69 -33.65
CA PRO A 354 -0.21 -21.45 -33.90
C PRO A 354 0.78 -20.63 -34.74
N GLY A 355 1.99 -20.42 -34.23
CA GLY A 355 3.06 -19.66 -34.91
C GLY A 355 3.20 -18.19 -34.50
N LYS A 356 2.27 -17.61 -33.72
CA LYS A 356 2.42 -16.25 -33.16
C LYS A 356 2.86 -16.34 -31.69
N SER A 357 4.16 -16.49 -31.47
CA SER A 357 4.74 -16.85 -30.17
C SER A 357 4.59 -15.82 -29.03
N THR A 358 4.13 -14.59 -29.28
CA THR A 358 4.13 -13.54 -28.23
C THR A 358 3.09 -12.43 -28.41
N CYS A 359 1.98 -12.67 -29.12
CA CYS A 359 0.99 -11.60 -29.27
C CYS A 359 0.38 -11.25 -27.91
N ARG A 360 0.84 -10.13 -27.31
CA ARG A 360 0.29 -9.57 -26.09
C ARG A 360 -1.21 -9.39 -26.33
N THR A 361 -2.03 -10.16 -25.61
CA THR A 361 -3.48 -10.01 -25.69
C THR A 361 -3.81 -8.54 -25.40
N PRO A 362 -4.52 -7.84 -26.29
CA PRO A 362 -4.87 -6.45 -26.06
C PRO A 362 -5.61 -6.36 -24.72
N VAL A 363 -5.29 -5.33 -23.94
CA VAL A 363 -5.98 -5.07 -22.67
C VAL A 363 -7.38 -4.57 -23.01
N VAL A 364 -8.34 -5.50 -23.06
CA VAL A 364 -9.75 -5.19 -23.33
C VAL A 364 -10.44 -4.89 -22.00
N SER A 365 -11.10 -3.73 -21.94
CA SER A 365 -12.06 -3.43 -20.88
C SER A 365 -13.37 -4.13 -21.23
N VAL A 366 -13.86 -4.98 -20.34
CA VAL A 366 -15.11 -5.74 -20.55
C VAL A 366 -16.08 -5.50 -19.41
N ASP A 367 -17.37 -5.73 -19.67
CA ASP A 367 -18.37 -5.73 -18.62
C ASP A 367 -18.09 -6.89 -17.66
N ALA A 368 -18.16 -6.59 -16.36
CA ALA A 368 -17.87 -7.54 -15.31
C ALA A 368 -19.15 -7.93 -14.58
N VAL A 369 -19.18 -9.16 -14.09
CA VAL A 369 -20.28 -9.70 -13.29
C VAL A 369 -19.77 -9.96 -11.89
N TRP A 370 -20.47 -9.48 -10.87
CA TRP A 370 -20.13 -9.80 -9.48
C TRP A 370 -20.16 -11.31 -9.25
N ARG A 371 -19.18 -11.87 -8.55
CA ARG A 371 -19.05 -13.32 -8.30
C ARG A 371 -20.35 -13.98 -7.90
N TYR A 372 -21.07 -13.41 -6.93
CA TYR A 372 -22.32 -13.99 -6.43
C TYR A 372 -23.47 -13.92 -7.43
N ASN A 373 -23.38 -13.05 -8.43
CA ASN A 373 -24.37 -12.90 -9.49
C ASN A 373 -24.06 -13.77 -10.71
N MET A 374 -22.92 -14.47 -10.74
CA MET A 374 -22.49 -15.19 -11.93
C MET A 374 -23.42 -16.37 -12.27
N VAL A 375 -24.02 -17.02 -11.26
CA VAL A 375 -25.04 -18.06 -11.47
C VAL A 375 -26.23 -17.49 -12.24
N ASP A 376 -26.80 -16.38 -11.76
CA ASP A 376 -27.93 -15.69 -12.39
C ASP A 376 -27.56 -15.20 -13.80
N HIS A 377 -26.36 -14.65 -13.98
CA HIS A 377 -25.86 -14.26 -15.29
C HIS A 377 -25.78 -15.43 -16.28
N ILE A 378 -25.29 -16.61 -15.85
CA ILE A 378 -25.22 -17.79 -16.71
C ILE A 378 -26.63 -18.28 -17.06
N LEU A 379 -27.55 -18.35 -16.08
CA LEU A 379 -28.91 -18.80 -16.32
C LEU A 379 -29.66 -17.92 -17.34
N ASN A 380 -29.38 -16.62 -17.36
CA ASN A 380 -30.06 -15.66 -18.24
C ASN A 380 -29.32 -15.40 -19.57
N GLY A 381 -27.99 -15.49 -19.60
CA GLY A 381 -27.17 -15.12 -20.76
C GLY A 381 -26.52 -16.29 -21.49
N HIS A 382 -26.55 -17.48 -20.89
CA HIS A 382 -25.85 -18.68 -21.36
C HIS A 382 -26.75 -19.91 -21.17
N GLU A 383 -27.92 -19.87 -21.80
CA GLU A 383 -28.96 -20.87 -21.60
C GLU A 383 -28.55 -22.30 -21.99
N GLU A 384 -27.54 -22.40 -22.85
CA GLU A 384 -26.95 -23.63 -23.34
C GLU A 384 -26.16 -24.43 -22.28
N TYR A 385 -25.83 -23.82 -21.13
CA TYR A 385 -25.06 -24.47 -20.06
C TYR A 385 -25.94 -24.95 -18.90
N SER A 386 -25.62 -26.13 -18.38
CA SER A 386 -26.18 -26.64 -17.13
C SER A 386 -25.48 -26.02 -15.93
N VAL A 387 -26.26 -25.63 -14.92
CA VAL A 387 -25.75 -25.01 -13.69
C VAL A 387 -26.14 -25.90 -12.51
N PRO A 388 -25.18 -26.53 -11.82
CA PRO A 388 -25.48 -27.41 -10.71
C PRO A 388 -26.38 -26.76 -9.66
N GLY A 389 -27.46 -27.46 -9.27
CA GLY A 389 -28.45 -26.98 -8.32
C GLY A 389 -29.55 -26.06 -8.92
N HIS A 390 -29.41 -25.61 -10.16
CA HIS A 390 -30.35 -24.66 -10.78
C HIS A 390 -30.93 -25.13 -12.11
N ARG A 391 -30.10 -25.69 -13.00
CA ARG A 391 -30.52 -26.17 -14.33
C ARG A 391 -29.77 -27.44 -14.68
N VAL A 392 -30.51 -28.54 -14.83
CA VAL A 392 -29.95 -29.87 -15.12
C VAL A 392 -29.72 -30.08 -16.62
N SER A 393 -30.49 -29.42 -17.48
CA SER A 393 -30.33 -29.47 -18.93
C SER A 393 -29.20 -28.56 -19.42
N GLY A 394 -28.48 -28.98 -20.45
CA GLY A 394 -27.42 -28.21 -21.11
C GLY A 394 -26.03 -28.82 -21.00
N VAL A 395 -25.05 -28.17 -21.64
CA VAL A 395 -23.63 -28.54 -21.61
C VAL A 395 -23.07 -28.25 -20.23
N ALA A 396 -22.29 -29.18 -19.67
CA ALA A 396 -21.64 -28.96 -18.38
C ALA A 396 -20.77 -27.68 -18.41
N LEU A 397 -20.89 -26.87 -17.37
CA LEU A 397 -20.05 -25.69 -17.20
C LEU A 397 -18.57 -26.05 -17.19
N LEU A 398 -17.75 -25.21 -17.82
CA LEU A 398 -16.30 -25.34 -17.76
C LEU A 398 -15.83 -25.27 -16.30
N ALA A 399 -14.94 -26.19 -15.90
CA ALA A 399 -14.43 -26.28 -14.52
C ALA A 399 -13.86 -24.94 -14.01
N VAL A 400 -13.21 -24.16 -14.88
CA VAL A 400 -12.68 -22.83 -14.53
C VAL A 400 -13.78 -21.82 -14.19
N VAL A 401 -14.93 -21.88 -14.86
CA VAL A 401 -16.09 -21.04 -14.55
C VAL A 401 -16.69 -21.49 -13.22
N TRP A 402 -16.82 -22.80 -13.02
CA TRP A 402 -17.34 -23.36 -11.78
C TRP A 402 -16.51 -22.97 -10.54
N GLU A 403 -15.18 -23.13 -10.58
CA GLU A 403 -14.29 -22.76 -9.46
C GLU A 403 -14.34 -21.26 -9.12
N ASN A 404 -14.60 -20.43 -10.13
CA ASN A 404 -14.74 -18.99 -9.95
C ASN A 404 -16.06 -18.59 -9.28
N ILE A 405 -17.14 -19.39 -9.41
CA ILE A 405 -18.46 -19.07 -8.84
C ILE A 405 -18.73 -19.79 -7.52
N ARG A 406 -18.09 -20.94 -7.29
CA ARG A 406 -18.30 -21.75 -6.10
C ARG A 406 -18.05 -20.97 -4.81
N LEU A 407 -18.97 -21.09 -3.85
CA LEU A 407 -18.80 -20.52 -2.52
C LEU A 407 -17.81 -21.36 -1.69
N THR A 408 -17.03 -20.69 -0.85
CA THR A 408 -16.16 -21.36 0.12
C THR A 408 -16.90 -21.71 1.41
N ASP A 409 -16.40 -22.70 2.15
CA ASP A 409 -16.87 -23.02 3.50
C ASP A 409 -16.87 -21.79 4.43
N LEU A 410 -15.90 -20.88 4.27
CA LEU A 410 -15.83 -19.64 5.04
C LEU A 410 -16.99 -18.70 4.72
N GLU A 411 -17.35 -18.55 3.44
CA GLU A 411 -18.49 -17.74 3.01
C GLU A 411 -19.82 -18.33 3.47
N GLN A 412 -20.00 -19.65 3.27
CA GLN A 412 -21.20 -20.36 3.70
C GLN A 412 -21.39 -20.25 5.21
N THR A 413 -20.33 -20.48 5.99
CA THR A 413 -20.38 -20.38 7.46
C THR A 413 -20.70 -18.95 7.91
N ALA A 414 -20.06 -17.95 7.30
CA ALA A 414 -20.30 -16.55 7.64
C ALA A 414 -21.73 -16.09 7.30
N ALA A 415 -22.29 -16.58 6.20
CA ALA A 415 -23.66 -16.30 5.78
C ALA A 415 -24.70 -17.26 6.40
N ARG A 416 -24.27 -18.23 7.21
CA ARG A 416 -25.12 -19.29 7.80
C ARG A 416 -25.90 -20.11 6.77
N ILE A 417 -25.31 -20.31 5.60
CA ILE A 417 -25.85 -21.16 4.52
C ILE A 417 -25.54 -22.62 4.84
N GLN A 418 -26.53 -23.50 4.73
CA GLN A 418 -26.33 -24.94 4.90
C GLN A 418 -25.45 -25.51 3.77
N LYS A 419 -24.46 -26.34 4.13
CA LYS A 419 -23.46 -26.85 3.18
C LYS A 419 -24.07 -27.69 2.04
N GLU A 420 -25.19 -28.35 2.31
CA GLU A 420 -25.85 -29.27 1.38
C GLU A 420 -26.32 -28.58 0.09
N HIS A 421 -26.61 -27.28 0.15
CA HIS A 421 -27.22 -26.53 -0.96
C HIS A 421 -26.27 -26.29 -2.15
N TRP A 422 -24.96 -26.55 -2.01
CA TRP A 422 -23.95 -26.21 -3.02
C TRP A 422 -22.93 -27.32 -3.31
N GLN A 423 -23.16 -28.54 -2.80
CA GLN A 423 -22.32 -29.68 -3.16
C GLN A 423 -22.79 -30.27 -4.48
N VAL A 424 -22.00 -30.09 -5.54
CA VAL A 424 -22.14 -30.91 -6.74
C VAL A 424 -21.75 -32.33 -6.34
N GLY A 425 -22.67 -33.28 -6.51
CA GLY A 425 -22.40 -34.69 -6.27
C GLY A 425 -21.12 -35.08 -7.00
N GLN A 426 -20.05 -35.32 -6.25
CA GLN A 426 -18.76 -35.77 -6.77
C GLN A 426 -18.83 -37.26 -7.16
N GLU A 427 -19.96 -37.71 -7.68
CA GLU A 427 -20.29 -39.12 -7.85
C GLU A 427 -19.79 -39.74 -9.17
N GLY A 428 -19.16 -38.97 -10.06
CA GLY A 428 -18.81 -39.45 -11.41
C GLY A 428 -17.34 -39.79 -11.70
N ASP A 429 -16.35 -39.17 -11.06
CA ASP A 429 -14.95 -39.23 -11.56
C ASP A 429 -14.16 -40.47 -11.09
N LYS A 430 -14.83 -41.59 -10.79
CA LYS A 430 -14.17 -42.86 -10.46
C LYS A 430 -14.01 -43.84 -11.61
N GLU A 431 -14.51 -43.54 -12.80
CA GLU A 431 -14.40 -44.46 -13.95
C GLU A 431 -13.50 -43.84 -15.03
N ASN A 432 -12.33 -44.46 -15.24
CA ASN A 432 -11.29 -44.15 -16.24
C ASN A 432 -10.11 -43.27 -15.79
N VAL A 433 -9.37 -43.70 -14.76
CA VAL A 433 -7.93 -43.41 -14.67
C VAL A 433 -7.16 -44.68 -15.05
N PRO A 434 -6.43 -44.72 -16.17
CA PRO A 434 -5.53 -45.82 -16.46
C PRO A 434 -4.37 -45.83 -15.45
N SER A 435 -4.05 -47.04 -15.00
CA SER A 435 -3.00 -47.39 -14.04
C SER A 435 -1.60 -47.00 -14.56
N SER A 436 -1.19 -45.75 -14.36
CA SER A 436 0.20 -45.34 -14.55
C SER A 436 0.97 -45.47 -13.24
N GLY A 437 1.67 -46.60 -13.10
CA GLY A 437 2.68 -46.80 -12.07
C GLY A 437 3.93 -45.94 -12.31
N SER A 438 4.39 -45.26 -11.27
CA SER A 438 5.80 -44.86 -11.10
C SER A 438 5.97 -44.25 -9.69
N ARG A 439 6.26 -45.12 -8.72
CA ARG A 439 6.65 -44.76 -7.36
C ARG A 439 8.12 -44.32 -7.34
N THR A 440 8.40 -43.03 -7.23
CA THR A 440 9.68 -42.58 -6.66
C THR A 440 9.57 -42.54 -5.14
N ARG A 441 10.09 -43.60 -4.52
CA ARG A 441 10.35 -43.78 -3.08
C ARG A 441 11.22 -42.64 -2.55
N LYS A 442 10.71 -41.83 -1.60
CA LYS A 442 11.56 -41.05 -0.68
C LYS A 442 12.02 -41.98 0.45
N ARG A 443 13.33 -42.09 0.62
CA ARG A 443 14.01 -42.79 1.73
C ARG A 443 13.58 -42.23 3.09
N PRO A 444 13.32 -43.08 4.11
CA PRO A 444 13.32 -42.64 5.50
C PRO A 444 14.76 -42.55 6.00
N GLY A 445 15.12 -41.38 6.56
CA GLY A 445 16.40 -41.16 7.20
C GLY A 445 16.41 -41.74 8.61
N LEU A 446 17.40 -42.61 8.83
CA LEU A 446 17.92 -43.20 10.06
C LEU A 446 17.58 -42.48 11.38
N GLU A 447 17.03 -43.25 12.32
CA GLU A 447 17.17 -43.02 13.76
C GLU A 447 18.65 -43.20 14.17
N SER A 448 19.11 -42.40 15.13
CA SER A 448 20.28 -42.74 15.95
C SER A 448 19.99 -42.39 17.40
N ALA A 449 20.20 -43.38 18.27
CA ALA A 449 19.90 -43.37 19.68
C ALA A 449 21.02 -42.73 20.54
N ALA A 450 20.61 -42.38 21.77
CA ALA A 450 21.36 -42.44 23.03
C ALA A 450 22.45 -41.38 23.35
N SER A 451 22.00 -40.36 24.09
CA SER A 451 22.39 -40.00 25.49
C SER A 451 23.85 -39.81 25.97
N LEU A 452 24.02 -38.68 26.70
CA LEU A 452 24.86 -38.36 27.89
C LEU A 452 25.96 -37.26 27.67
N PRO A 453 26.49 -36.58 28.73
CA PRO A 453 25.82 -35.53 29.51
C PRO A 453 26.70 -34.26 29.78
N SER A 454 26.08 -33.25 30.43
CA SER A 454 26.69 -32.26 31.34
C SER A 454 27.32 -30.95 30.79
N LYS A 455 27.19 -29.91 31.64
CA LYS A 455 27.72 -28.51 31.65
C LYS A 455 26.74 -27.46 31.15
N ARG A 456 26.45 -26.34 31.82
CA ARG A 456 26.88 -25.68 33.07
C ARG A 456 25.80 -24.60 33.38
N PRO A 457 25.65 -24.12 34.63
CA PRO A 457 24.71 -23.06 34.95
C PRO A 457 25.20 -21.70 34.42
N HIS A 458 24.26 -20.90 33.91
CA HIS A 458 24.49 -19.50 33.54
C HIS A 458 24.67 -18.65 34.80
N THR A 459 25.84 -18.06 34.97
CA THR A 459 26.12 -17.02 35.96
C THR A 459 25.45 -15.71 35.51
N SER A 460 24.68 -15.11 36.40
CA SER A 460 24.16 -13.75 36.26
C SER A 460 25.32 -12.75 36.32
N VAL A 461 25.39 -11.87 35.33
CA VAL A 461 26.30 -10.73 35.34
C VAL A 461 25.54 -9.55 35.95
N GLN A 462 25.97 -9.10 37.13
CA GLN A 462 25.51 -7.85 37.75
C GLN A 462 26.00 -6.62 36.96
N PRO A 463 25.27 -5.51 36.98
CA PRO A 463 25.72 -4.25 36.40
C PRO A 463 26.76 -3.56 37.30
N LEU A 464 27.86 -3.14 36.68
CA LEU A 464 28.90 -2.29 37.25
C LEU A 464 28.32 -0.92 37.65
N GLN A 465 28.33 -0.63 38.94
CA GLN A 465 28.13 0.71 39.47
C GLN A 465 29.40 1.55 39.23
N PHE A 466 29.26 2.68 38.53
CA PHE A 466 30.30 3.69 38.45
C PHE A 466 30.25 4.57 39.70
N ALA A 467 31.32 4.54 40.48
CA ALA A 467 31.57 5.47 41.57
C ALA A 467 31.86 6.87 41.01
N ARG A 468 31.12 7.88 41.51
CA ARG A 468 31.44 9.29 41.35
C ARG A 468 32.60 9.63 42.28
N THR A 469 33.73 10.05 41.73
CA THR A 469 34.78 10.74 42.47
C THR A 469 34.47 12.24 42.45
N LEU A 470 34.12 12.78 43.61
CA LEU A 470 34.17 14.22 43.89
C LEU A 470 35.64 14.63 44.00
N ILE A 471 36.04 15.63 43.21
CA ILE A 471 37.26 16.41 43.45
C ILE A 471 36.80 17.74 44.05
N ALA A 472 37.50 18.12 45.12
CA ALA A 472 37.28 19.28 45.97
C ALA A 472 37.49 20.62 45.25
#